data_AF-A0A3D1ZBT0-F1
#
_entry.id   AF-A0A3D1ZBT0-F1
#
_cell.length_a   1.000
_cell.length_b   1.000
_cell.length_c   1.000
_cell.angle_alpha   90.00
_cell.angle_beta   90.00
_cell.angle_gamma   90.00
#
_symmetry.space_group_name_H-M   'P 1'
#
loop_
_entity.id
_entity.type
_entity.pdbx_description
1 polymer ?
#
loop_
_entity_poly.entity_id
_entity_poly.type
_entity_poly.pdbx_seq_one_letter_code
_entity_poly.pdbx_strand_id
1 'polypeptide(L)'
;TNLKAQLDIAIQHAELAAASDTIEDVRNHMHHVINVIEGAEGANYDASFSDPGDGNGVIVHAQDSKHGPFAATAVPDDTVIGEHALLVEASGANVENWANKARDIALNVIGTSNLQLAKIFVGPGGETVVSTLIAARNGFDADGDGTVGSGAGEGGANQAYVEAQLMATYTLAPGTPVQVVPTPTPEPTAEPTPMPEPTPEPVASVPQPTAPGLPGVGDDSVPIAAQLALLAAVVLLGTGGIFMVRGRRSKKSI
;
A
#
# COMPACT_ATOMS: atom_id res chain seq x y z
N THR A 1 -4.89 -1.76 -1.08
CA THR A 1 -6.04 -2.24 -0.29
C THR A 1 -6.56 -1.12 0.60
N ASN A 2 -7.88 -1.02 0.77
CA ASN A 2 -8.54 -0.04 1.64
C ASN A 2 -8.92 -0.64 3.02
N LEU A 3 -8.37 -1.81 3.35
CA LEU A 3 -8.72 -2.64 4.51
C LEU A 3 -8.82 -1.86 5.82
N LYS A 4 -7.80 -1.05 6.13
CA LYS A 4 -7.75 -0.27 7.37
C LYS A 4 -8.91 0.73 7.47
N ALA A 5 -9.25 1.42 6.38
CA ALA A 5 -10.34 2.37 6.39
C ALA A 5 -11.71 1.68 6.52
N GLN A 6 -11.90 0.53 5.87
CA GLN A 6 -13.13 -0.26 6.01
C GLN A 6 -13.30 -0.77 7.45
N LEU A 7 -12.22 -1.25 8.07
CA LEU A 7 -12.22 -1.61 9.49
C LEU A 7 -12.52 -0.41 10.39
N ASP A 8 -11.95 0.77 10.11
CA ASP A 8 -12.22 1.98 10.89
C ASP A 8 -13.71 2.40 10.80
N ILE A 9 -14.36 2.23 9.63
CA ILE A 9 -15.80 2.46 9.45
C ILE A 9 -16.63 1.43 10.25
N ALA A 10 -16.28 0.14 10.17
CA ALA A 10 -16.97 -0.90 10.93
C ALA A 10 -16.85 -0.67 12.44
N ILE A 11 -15.65 -0.32 12.93
CA ILE A 11 -15.42 0.03 14.34
C ILE A 11 -16.29 1.21 14.75
N GLN A 12 -16.31 2.29 13.95
CA GLN A 12 -17.13 3.46 14.24
C GLN A 12 -18.61 3.10 14.41
N HIS A 13 -19.17 2.27 13.51
CA HIS A 13 -20.56 1.85 13.64
C HIS A 13 -20.79 0.92 14.84
N ALA A 14 -19.84 0.03 15.16
CA ALA A 14 -19.92 -0.79 16.37
C ALA A 14 -19.90 0.06 17.66
N GLU A 15 -19.09 1.11 17.71
CA GLU A 15 -19.04 2.06 18.83
C GLU A 15 -20.32 2.91 18.93
N LEU A 16 -20.89 3.35 17.80
CA LEU A 16 -22.18 4.04 17.77
C LEU A 16 -23.32 3.14 18.27
N ALA A 17 -23.29 1.85 17.93
CA ALA A 17 -24.21 0.87 18.50
C ALA A 17 -24.03 0.73 20.01
N ALA A 18 -22.78 0.64 20.51
CA ALA A 18 -22.50 0.55 21.94
C ALA A 18 -23.01 1.81 22.70
N ALA A 19 -22.94 2.97 22.06
CA ALA A 19 -23.43 4.24 22.60
C ALA A 19 -24.95 4.45 22.47
N SER A 20 -25.66 3.60 21.74
CA SER A 20 -27.10 3.77 21.47
C SER A 20 -27.98 3.46 22.67
N ASP A 21 -29.11 4.16 22.77
CA ASP A 21 -30.09 4.05 23.85
C ASP A 21 -31.31 3.17 23.50
N THR A 22 -31.48 2.83 22.22
CA THR A 22 -32.60 2.00 21.74
C THR A 22 -32.09 0.74 21.05
N ILE A 23 -32.89 -0.33 21.08
CA ILE A 23 -32.53 -1.57 20.38
C ILE A 23 -32.59 -1.38 18.86
N GLU A 24 -33.47 -0.49 18.39
CA GLU A 24 -33.60 -0.12 16.99
C GLU A 24 -32.31 0.53 16.45
N ASP A 25 -31.73 1.48 17.18
CA ASP A 25 -30.48 2.14 16.78
C ASP A 25 -29.29 1.19 16.81
N VAL A 26 -29.21 0.33 17.85
CA VAL A 26 -28.21 -0.74 17.93
C VAL A 26 -28.27 -1.63 16.68
N ARG A 27 -29.47 -2.10 16.32
CA ARG A 27 -29.66 -2.97 15.15
C ARG A 27 -29.28 -2.27 13.86
N ASN A 28 -29.70 -1.02 13.68
CA ASN A 28 -29.37 -0.23 12.50
C ASN A 28 -27.85 -0.12 12.31
N HIS A 29 -27.11 0.16 13.38
CA HIS A 29 -25.66 0.19 13.33
C HIS A 29 -25.02 -1.19 13.12
N MET A 30 -25.60 -2.27 13.66
CA MET A 30 -25.11 -3.63 13.38
C MET A 30 -25.32 -4.05 11.91
N HIS A 31 -26.41 -3.63 11.27
CA HIS A 31 -26.57 -3.83 9.83
C HIS A 31 -25.47 -3.10 9.03
N HIS A 32 -25.11 -1.87 9.42
CA HIS A 32 -24.00 -1.17 8.79
C HIS A 32 -22.66 -1.91 8.99
N VAL A 33 -22.40 -2.42 10.21
CA VAL A 33 -21.19 -3.22 10.48
C VAL A 33 -21.16 -4.47 9.58
N ILE A 34 -22.26 -5.20 9.48
CA ILE A 34 -22.36 -6.40 8.64
C ILE A 34 -22.11 -6.03 7.17
N ASN A 35 -22.78 -4.99 6.65
CA ASN A 35 -22.61 -4.55 5.26
C ASN A 35 -21.15 -4.17 4.95
N VAL A 36 -20.48 -3.45 5.86
CA VAL A 36 -19.05 -3.07 5.69
C VAL A 36 -18.12 -4.28 5.76
N ILE A 37 -18.43 -5.29 6.58
CA ILE A 37 -17.62 -6.51 6.69
C ILE A 37 -17.75 -7.39 5.43
N GLU A 38 -18.99 -7.57 4.98
CA GLU A 38 -19.37 -8.53 3.95
C GLU A 38 -19.21 -7.96 2.53
N GLY A 39 -19.49 -6.67 2.34
CA GLY A 39 -19.65 -6.07 1.01
C GLY A 39 -20.94 -6.50 0.31
N ALA A 40 -21.26 -5.88 -0.82
CA ALA A 40 -22.52 -6.07 -1.53
C ALA A 40 -22.74 -7.49 -2.09
N GLU A 41 -21.67 -8.26 -2.24
CA GLU A 41 -21.71 -9.66 -2.70
C GLU A 41 -21.77 -10.67 -1.54
N GLY A 42 -21.67 -10.23 -0.29
CA GLY A 42 -21.69 -11.11 0.87
C GLY A 42 -23.08 -11.67 1.17
N ALA A 43 -23.11 -12.88 1.75
CA ALA A 43 -24.33 -13.62 2.04
C ALA A 43 -25.25 -12.96 3.07
N ASN A 44 -24.70 -12.12 3.95
CA ASN A 44 -25.39 -11.43 5.03
C ASN A 44 -25.59 -9.93 4.75
N TYR A 45 -25.17 -9.45 3.57
CA TYR A 45 -25.42 -8.08 3.15
C TYR A 45 -26.92 -7.79 3.06
N ASP A 46 -27.35 -6.65 3.62
CA ASP A 46 -28.74 -6.19 3.58
C ASP A 46 -28.85 -4.82 2.93
N ALA A 47 -29.33 -4.81 1.69
CA ALA A 47 -29.55 -3.62 0.89
C ALA A 47 -30.64 -2.67 1.45
N SER A 48 -31.44 -3.13 2.41
CA SER A 48 -32.45 -2.31 3.10
C SER A 48 -31.81 -1.28 4.03
N PHE A 49 -30.55 -1.50 4.40
CA PHE A 49 -29.75 -0.62 5.23
C PHE A 49 -28.66 0.04 4.39
N SER A 50 -28.18 1.20 4.84
CA SER A 50 -27.09 1.87 4.14
C SER A 50 -25.80 1.04 4.21
N ASP A 51 -24.98 1.18 3.18
CA ASP A 51 -23.60 0.68 3.20
C ASP A 51 -22.66 1.89 3.32
N PRO A 52 -22.14 2.18 4.52
CA PRO A 52 -21.18 3.27 4.72
C PRO A 52 -19.76 2.90 4.25
N GLY A 53 -19.52 1.66 3.84
CA GLY A 53 -18.25 1.17 3.32
C GLY A 53 -18.02 1.51 1.84
N ASP A 54 -17.08 0.80 1.23
CA ASP A 54 -16.80 0.92 -0.21
C ASP A 54 -17.51 -0.14 -1.08
N GLY A 55 -18.40 -0.94 -0.50
CA GLY A 55 -19.17 -1.97 -1.19
C GLY A 55 -18.44 -3.30 -1.41
N ASN A 56 -17.12 -3.39 -1.17
CA ASN A 56 -16.36 -4.63 -1.41
C ASN A 56 -16.28 -5.54 -0.17
N GLY A 57 -16.30 -4.96 1.02
CA GLY A 57 -16.24 -5.71 2.28
C GLY A 57 -14.83 -5.88 2.85
N VAL A 58 -14.70 -5.78 4.17
CA VAL A 58 -13.46 -6.05 4.91
C VAL A 58 -12.89 -7.44 4.58
N ILE A 59 -13.75 -8.46 4.47
CA ILE A 59 -13.32 -9.84 4.20
C ILE A 59 -12.60 -9.92 2.85
N VAL A 60 -13.17 -9.32 1.80
CA VAL A 60 -12.56 -9.31 0.46
C VAL A 60 -11.22 -8.57 0.48
N HIS A 61 -11.16 -7.39 1.12
CA HIS A 61 -9.89 -6.64 1.26
C HIS A 61 -8.83 -7.41 2.05
N ALA A 62 -9.21 -8.25 3.01
CA ALA A 62 -8.29 -9.08 3.78
C ALA A 62 -7.75 -10.24 2.94
N GLN A 63 -8.57 -10.81 2.05
CA GLN A 63 -8.19 -11.90 1.15
C GLN A 63 -7.15 -11.48 0.10
N ASP A 64 -7.04 -10.19 -0.23
CA ASP A 64 -5.96 -9.67 -1.09
C ASP A 64 -4.55 -9.98 -0.54
N SER A 65 -4.41 -10.26 0.76
CA SER A 65 -3.14 -10.72 1.36
C SER A 65 -2.59 -12.00 0.71
N LYS A 66 -3.46 -12.83 0.12
CA LYS A 66 -3.11 -14.05 -0.63
C LYS A 66 -2.30 -13.76 -1.90
N HIS A 67 -2.20 -12.51 -2.33
CA HIS A 67 -1.32 -12.11 -3.43
C HIS A 67 0.16 -12.09 -3.05
N GLY A 68 0.50 -11.97 -1.76
CA GLY A 68 1.89 -12.01 -1.28
C GLY A 68 2.62 -13.29 -1.72
N PRO A 69 2.07 -14.49 -1.44
CA PRO A 69 2.63 -15.76 -1.91
C PRO A 69 2.83 -15.88 -3.43
N PHE A 70 2.01 -15.20 -4.25
CA PHE A 70 2.23 -15.17 -5.69
C PHE A 70 3.48 -14.38 -6.07
N ALA A 71 3.74 -13.25 -5.39
CA ALA A 71 4.98 -12.50 -5.56
C ALA A 71 6.19 -13.36 -5.15
N ALA A 72 6.14 -14.02 -4.00
CA ALA A 72 7.23 -14.91 -3.54
C ALA A 72 7.50 -16.05 -4.52
N THR A 73 6.46 -16.64 -5.12
CA THR A 73 6.60 -17.71 -6.12
C THR A 73 7.28 -17.23 -7.41
N ALA A 74 7.09 -15.96 -7.78
CA ALA A 74 7.69 -15.40 -8.99
C ALA A 74 9.20 -15.14 -8.86
N VAL A 75 9.70 -14.99 -7.62
CA VAL A 75 11.10 -14.70 -7.31
C VAL A 75 11.58 -15.56 -6.13
N PRO A 76 11.69 -16.89 -6.31
CA PRO A 76 11.93 -17.83 -5.20
C PRO A 76 13.28 -17.64 -4.47
N ASP A 77 14.24 -16.97 -5.11
CA ASP A 77 15.55 -16.68 -4.51
C ASP A 77 15.56 -15.37 -3.67
N ASP A 78 14.48 -14.58 -3.73
CA ASP A 78 14.35 -13.36 -2.94
C ASP A 78 13.76 -13.68 -1.55
N THR A 79 14.65 -13.81 -0.57
CA THR A 79 14.27 -14.16 0.81
C THR A 79 13.45 -13.07 1.49
N VAL A 80 13.65 -11.79 1.14
CA VAL A 80 12.89 -10.67 1.71
C VAL A 80 11.44 -10.75 1.26
N ILE A 81 11.21 -10.98 -0.04
CA ILE A 81 9.86 -11.16 -0.55
C ILE A 81 9.23 -12.41 0.05
N GLY A 82 9.98 -13.51 0.15
CA GLY A 82 9.50 -14.76 0.75
C GLY A 82 9.06 -14.61 2.21
N GLU A 83 9.88 -14.00 3.05
CA GLU A 83 9.59 -13.80 4.48
C GLU A 83 8.38 -12.88 4.70
N HIS A 84 8.36 -11.71 4.07
CA HIS A 84 7.29 -10.74 4.29
C HIS A 84 5.97 -11.17 3.64
N ALA A 85 6.00 -11.93 2.52
CA ALA A 85 4.78 -12.50 1.94
C ALA A 85 4.04 -13.41 2.92
N LEU A 86 4.76 -14.23 3.69
CA LEU A 86 4.16 -15.11 4.70
C LEU A 86 3.52 -14.31 5.84
N LEU A 87 4.16 -13.21 6.28
CA LEU A 87 3.63 -12.36 7.34
C LEU A 87 2.41 -11.55 6.89
N VAL A 88 2.40 -11.08 5.63
CA VAL A 88 1.23 -10.44 5.02
C VAL A 88 0.05 -11.41 4.97
N GLU A 89 0.27 -12.64 4.50
CA GLU A 89 -0.77 -13.67 4.45
C GLU A 89 -1.28 -14.03 5.85
N ALA A 90 -0.38 -14.26 6.82
CA ALA A 90 -0.76 -14.58 8.20
C ALA A 90 -1.60 -13.47 8.84
N SER A 91 -1.15 -12.22 8.73
CA SER A 91 -1.89 -11.07 9.24
C SER A 91 -3.25 -10.90 8.54
N GLY A 92 -3.30 -11.07 7.20
CA GLY A 92 -4.56 -11.02 6.46
C GLY A 92 -5.55 -12.12 6.85
N ALA A 93 -5.07 -13.34 7.07
CA ALA A 93 -5.90 -14.45 7.55
C ALA A 93 -6.45 -14.20 8.96
N ASN A 94 -5.66 -13.61 9.86
CA ASN A 94 -6.14 -13.22 11.18
C ASN A 94 -7.25 -12.15 11.06
N VAL A 95 -7.06 -11.14 10.22
CA VAL A 95 -8.08 -10.11 9.93
C VAL A 95 -9.36 -10.74 9.42
N GLU A 96 -9.28 -11.66 8.46
CA GLU A 96 -10.43 -12.40 7.93
C GLU A 96 -11.16 -13.16 9.04
N ASN A 97 -10.44 -13.87 9.92
CA ASN A 97 -11.02 -14.62 11.03
C ASN A 97 -11.73 -13.72 12.03
N TRP A 98 -11.11 -12.61 12.43
CA TRP A 98 -11.72 -11.64 13.33
C TRP A 98 -12.91 -10.94 12.69
N ALA A 99 -12.83 -10.53 11.42
CA ALA A 99 -13.96 -9.92 10.72
C ALA A 99 -15.17 -10.88 10.64
N ASN A 100 -14.95 -12.15 10.30
CA ASN A 100 -16.00 -13.17 10.32
C ASN A 100 -16.62 -13.31 11.72
N LYS A 101 -15.80 -13.38 12.77
CA LYS A 101 -16.29 -13.47 14.15
C LYS A 101 -17.09 -12.24 14.58
N ALA A 102 -16.64 -11.04 14.22
CA ALA A 102 -17.36 -9.80 14.50
C ALA A 102 -18.72 -9.77 13.81
N ARG A 103 -18.79 -10.21 12.55
CA ARG A 103 -20.05 -10.39 11.82
C ARG A 103 -20.97 -11.38 12.53
N ASP A 104 -20.46 -12.57 12.89
CA ASP A 104 -21.28 -13.61 13.51
C ASP A 104 -21.86 -13.14 14.86
N ILE A 105 -21.08 -12.36 15.63
CA ILE A 105 -21.59 -11.70 16.83
C ILE A 105 -22.64 -10.65 16.46
N ALA A 106 -22.40 -9.79 15.46
CA ALA A 106 -23.37 -8.79 15.02
C ALA A 106 -24.69 -9.41 14.53
N LEU A 107 -24.66 -10.58 13.89
CA LEU A 107 -25.85 -11.36 13.52
C LEU A 107 -26.66 -11.78 14.76
N ASN A 108 -26.00 -12.16 15.85
CA ASN A 108 -26.69 -12.42 17.12
C ASN A 108 -27.30 -11.13 17.72
N VAL A 109 -26.63 -9.99 17.56
CA VAL A 109 -27.14 -8.69 18.01
C VAL A 109 -28.42 -8.28 17.27
N ILE A 110 -28.46 -8.43 15.94
CA ILE A 110 -29.69 -8.09 15.19
C ILE A 110 -30.85 -9.02 15.53
N GLY A 111 -30.57 -10.28 15.89
CA GLY A 111 -31.57 -11.28 16.27
C GLY A 111 -32.19 -11.08 17.66
N THR A 112 -31.55 -10.34 18.57
CA THR A 112 -32.09 -10.10 19.92
C THR A 112 -32.97 -8.85 19.98
N SER A 113 -34.03 -8.88 20.81
CA SER A 113 -34.86 -7.72 21.15
C SER A 113 -34.52 -7.08 22.49
N ASN A 114 -33.57 -7.67 23.24
CA ASN A 114 -33.16 -7.17 24.54
C ASN A 114 -31.95 -6.24 24.40
N LEU A 115 -32.16 -4.95 24.67
CA LEU A 115 -31.11 -3.92 24.60
C LEU A 115 -29.90 -4.25 25.47
N GLN A 116 -30.10 -4.69 26.71
CA GLN A 116 -29.00 -4.99 27.63
C GLN A 116 -28.13 -6.13 27.09
N LEU A 117 -28.77 -7.19 26.56
CA LEU A 117 -28.07 -8.32 25.93
C LEU A 117 -27.34 -7.89 24.65
N ALA A 118 -27.99 -7.07 23.82
CA ALA A 118 -27.37 -6.52 22.62
C ALA A 118 -26.09 -5.75 22.97
N LYS A 119 -26.14 -4.86 23.97
CA LYS A 119 -24.97 -4.08 24.40
C LYS A 119 -23.84 -4.96 24.96
N ILE A 120 -24.14 -6.10 25.59
CA ILE A 120 -23.10 -7.06 26.03
C ILE A 120 -22.35 -7.63 24.83
N PHE A 121 -23.05 -8.02 23.76
CA PHE A 121 -22.42 -8.57 22.56
C PHE A 121 -21.69 -7.51 21.72
N VAL A 122 -22.20 -6.27 21.68
CA VAL A 122 -21.52 -5.17 21.00
C VAL A 122 -20.23 -4.79 21.73
N GLY A 123 -20.27 -4.72 23.06
CA GLY A 123 -19.14 -4.36 23.93
C GLY A 123 -19.42 -3.14 24.83
N PRO A 124 -18.51 -2.82 25.77
CA PRO A 124 -17.11 -3.23 25.83
C PRO A 124 -16.86 -4.62 26.43
N GLY A 125 -15.65 -5.16 26.23
CA GLY A 125 -15.22 -6.48 26.72
C GLY A 125 -14.60 -7.32 25.59
N GLY A 126 -13.86 -8.38 25.94
CA GLY A 126 -13.35 -9.34 24.95
C GLY A 126 -14.48 -10.16 24.33
N GLU A 127 -14.25 -10.70 23.13
CA GLU A 127 -15.22 -11.54 22.41
C GLU A 127 -16.51 -10.80 22.01
N THR A 128 -16.38 -9.50 21.73
CA THR A 128 -17.48 -8.60 21.34
C THR A 128 -17.26 -8.07 19.92
N VAL A 129 -18.29 -7.46 19.31
CA VAL A 129 -18.15 -6.85 17.98
C VAL A 129 -17.01 -5.82 17.97
N VAL A 130 -17.00 -4.91 18.95
CA VAL A 130 -15.99 -3.85 19.06
C VAL A 130 -14.59 -4.43 19.25
N SER A 131 -14.39 -5.32 20.24
CA SER A 131 -13.04 -5.87 20.50
C SER A 131 -12.49 -6.70 19.35
N THR A 132 -13.36 -7.44 18.66
CA THR A 132 -12.95 -8.29 17.54
C THR A 132 -12.56 -7.43 16.32
N LEU A 133 -13.29 -6.36 16.03
CA LEU A 133 -12.90 -5.42 14.96
C LEU A 133 -11.62 -4.64 15.30
N ILE A 134 -11.43 -4.27 16.57
CA ILE A 134 -10.17 -3.65 17.02
C ILE A 134 -9.00 -4.62 16.85
N ALA A 135 -9.18 -5.91 17.17
CA ALA A 135 -8.17 -6.94 16.92
C ALA A 135 -7.88 -7.09 15.43
N ALA A 136 -8.91 -7.13 14.57
CA ALA A 136 -8.71 -7.08 13.12
C ALA A 136 -7.90 -5.85 12.68
N ARG A 137 -8.15 -4.68 13.29
CA ARG A 137 -7.48 -3.44 12.90
C ARG A 137 -6.04 -3.32 13.38
N ASN A 138 -5.76 -3.74 14.59
CA ASN A 138 -4.50 -3.47 15.30
C ASN A 138 -3.68 -4.72 15.62
N GLY A 139 -4.28 -5.89 15.44
CA GLY A 139 -3.80 -7.16 15.95
C GLY A 139 -4.14 -7.37 17.43
N PHE A 140 -3.74 -8.52 17.95
CA PHE A 140 -3.96 -8.94 19.33
C PHE A 140 -2.69 -9.60 19.86
N ASP A 141 -2.18 -9.14 21.00
CA ASP A 141 -1.04 -9.76 21.68
C ASP A 141 -1.48 -11.12 22.26
N ALA A 142 -1.26 -12.19 21.50
CA ALA A 142 -1.81 -13.51 21.80
C ALA A 142 -0.93 -14.28 22.79
N ASP A 143 0.38 -14.04 22.78
CA ASP A 143 1.33 -14.69 23.67
C ASP A 143 1.61 -13.90 24.97
N GLY A 144 1.18 -12.64 25.02
CA GLY A 144 1.25 -11.78 26.20
C GLY A 144 2.65 -11.19 26.42
N ASP A 145 3.47 -11.09 25.37
CA ASP A 145 4.83 -10.54 25.46
C ASP A 145 4.87 -8.99 25.54
N GLY A 146 3.71 -8.34 25.38
CA GLY A 146 3.54 -6.89 25.43
C GLY A 146 3.67 -6.21 24.06
N THR A 147 3.83 -6.99 22.99
CA THR A 147 3.91 -6.52 21.60
C THR A 147 2.92 -7.26 20.72
N VAL A 148 2.61 -6.68 19.55
CA VAL A 148 1.75 -7.34 18.56
C VAL A 148 2.60 -7.62 17.33
N GLY A 149 3.05 -8.86 17.19
CA GLY A 149 3.81 -9.33 16.04
C GLY A 149 2.94 -9.48 14.79
N SER A 150 3.60 -9.66 13.64
CA SER A 150 2.94 -9.89 12.34
C SER A 150 2.61 -11.37 12.08
N GLY A 151 2.88 -12.22 13.06
CA GLY A 151 2.74 -13.68 12.96
C GLY A 151 1.30 -14.18 13.08
N ALA A 152 1.16 -15.50 12.99
CA ALA A 152 -0.12 -16.19 13.17
C ALA A 152 -0.71 -15.90 14.56
N GLY A 153 -1.98 -15.54 14.60
CA GLY A 153 -2.70 -15.25 15.85
C GLY A 153 -2.54 -13.82 16.38
N GLU A 154 -1.59 -13.05 15.88
CA GLU A 154 -1.31 -11.70 16.41
C GLU A 154 -1.55 -10.59 15.41
N GLY A 155 -0.99 -10.70 14.21
CA GLY A 155 -0.96 -9.59 13.26
C GLY A 155 -2.34 -9.21 12.76
N GLY A 156 -2.65 -7.92 12.77
CA GLY A 156 -3.86 -7.36 12.15
C GLY A 156 -3.55 -6.55 10.89
N ALA A 157 -4.48 -5.70 10.48
CA ALA A 157 -4.34 -4.88 9.28
C ALA A 157 -3.16 -3.88 9.35
N ASN A 158 -2.75 -3.46 10.55
CA ASN A 158 -1.55 -2.64 10.73
C ASN A 158 -0.27 -3.40 10.37
N GLN A 159 -0.14 -4.62 10.87
CA GLN A 159 1.01 -5.49 10.62
C GLN A 159 1.07 -5.85 9.14
N ALA A 160 -0.04 -6.31 8.54
CA ALA A 160 -0.12 -6.59 7.11
C ALA A 160 0.36 -5.41 6.24
N TYR A 161 0.01 -4.18 6.61
CA TYR A 161 0.44 -2.98 5.90
C TYR A 161 1.95 -2.70 6.01
N VAL A 162 2.54 -2.94 7.18
CA VAL A 162 3.99 -2.78 7.38
C VAL A 162 4.74 -3.87 6.61
N GLU A 163 4.33 -5.12 6.75
CA GLU A 163 4.96 -6.24 6.08
C GLU A 163 4.85 -6.12 4.55
N ALA A 164 3.73 -5.64 4.02
CA ALA A 164 3.59 -5.38 2.59
C ALA A 164 4.55 -4.30 2.07
N GLN A 165 4.88 -3.29 2.89
CA GLN A 165 5.90 -2.29 2.54
C GLN A 165 7.30 -2.87 2.59
N LEU A 166 7.60 -3.72 3.58
CA LEU A 166 8.89 -4.40 3.69
C LEU A 166 9.10 -5.39 2.53
N MET A 167 8.04 -6.09 2.11
CA MET A 167 8.03 -6.93 0.90
C MET A 167 8.33 -6.12 -0.38
N ALA A 168 8.00 -4.82 -0.39
CA ALA A 168 8.26 -3.94 -1.53
C ALA A 168 9.67 -3.30 -1.50
N THR A 169 10.53 -3.69 -0.56
CA THR A 169 11.92 -3.19 -0.52
C THR A 169 12.77 -3.88 -1.58
N TYR A 170 13.57 -3.08 -2.30
CA TYR A 170 14.49 -3.59 -3.32
C TYR A 170 15.88 -3.78 -2.75
N THR A 171 16.41 -5.01 -2.85
CA THR A 171 17.84 -5.25 -2.61
C THR A 171 18.60 -5.05 -3.92
N LEU A 172 19.44 -4.00 -3.98
CA LEU A 172 20.31 -3.78 -5.14
C LEU A 172 21.54 -4.69 -5.05
N ALA A 173 21.63 -5.67 -5.94
CA ALA A 173 22.84 -6.48 -6.10
C ALA A 173 23.76 -5.85 -7.16
N PRO A 174 25.09 -5.75 -6.92
CA PRO A 174 26.04 -5.40 -7.96
C PRO A 174 25.96 -6.45 -9.07
N GLY A 175 25.81 -6.02 -10.32
CA GLY A 175 25.90 -6.94 -11.47
C GLY A 175 27.28 -7.60 -11.53
N THR A 176 27.32 -8.86 -11.96
CA THR A 176 28.58 -9.55 -12.25
C THR A 176 29.36 -8.72 -13.26
N PRO A 177 30.60 -8.27 -12.96
CA PRO A 177 31.39 -7.54 -13.93
C PRO A 177 31.56 -8.42 -15.16
N VAL A 178 31.05 -7.94 -16.30
CA VAL A 178 31.27 -8.59 -17.58
C VAL A 178 32.77 -8.54 -17.83
N GLN A 179 33.46 -9.68 -17.73
CA GLN A 179 34.83 -9.76 -18.21
C GLN A 179 34.78 -9.48 -19.71
N VAL A 180 35.25 -8.29 -20.10
CA VAL A 180 35.66 -8.06 -21.48
C VAL A 180 36.78 -9.05 -21.76
N VAL A 181 36.47 -10.12 -22.51
CA VAL A 181 37.51 -10.97 -23.08
C VAL A 181 38.36 -10.03 -23.94
N PRO A 182 39.67 -9.91 -23.70
CA PRO A 182 40.51 -9.08 -24.55
C PRO A 182 40.35 -9.57 -25.98
N THR A 183 39.94 -8.68 -26.88
CA THR A 183 40.00 -8.94 -28.32
C THR A 183 41.40 -9.43 -28.64
N PRO A 184 41.58 -10.58 -29.33
CA PRO A 184 42.90 -11.05 -29.68
C PRO A 184 43.63 -9.95 -30.44
N THR A 185 44.85 -9.64 -30.01
CA THR A 185 45.75 -8.74 -30.73
C THR A 185 45.86 -9.25 -32.18
N PRO A 186 45.58 -8.41 -33.21
CA PRO A 186 45.73 -8.85 -34.58
C PRO A 186 47.18 -9.29 -34.82
N GLU A 187 47.35 -10.50 -35.33
CA GLU A 187 48.64 -11.00 -35.79
C GLU A 187 49.16 -10.03 -36.88
N PRO A 188 50.45 -9.65 -36.86
CA PRO A 188 50.97 -8.68 -37.84
C PRO A 188 50.89 -9.28 -39.25
N THR A 189 49.90 -8.81 -40.01
CA THR A 189 49.83 -9.03 -41.46
C THR A 189 51.07 -8.39 -42.08
N ALA A 190 51.83 -9.19 -42.83
CA ALA A 190 52.99 -8.72 -43.57
C ALA A 190 52.62 -7.52 -44.45
N GLU A 191 53.43 -6.46 -44.35
CA GLU A 191 53.31 -5.21 -45.09
C GLU A 191 53.43 -5.48 -46.60
N PRO A 192 52.39 -5.21 -47.42
CA PRO A 192 52.51 -5.32 -48.86
C PRO A 192 53.38 -4.17 -49.40
N THR A 193 54.34 -4.53 -50.26
CA THR A 193 55.19 -3.59 -51.03
C THR A 193 54.35 -2.49 -51.71
N PRO A 194 54.74 -1.20 -51.63
CA PRO A 194 53.95 -0.12 -52.18
C PRO A 194 53.90 -0.16 -53.71
N MET A 195 52.68 -0.19 -54.25
CA MET A 195 52.39 0.07 -55.66
C MET A 195 52.20 1.59 -55.86
N PRO A 196 52.75 2.21 -56.92
CA PRO A 196 52.67 3.67 -57.10
C PRO A 196 51.24 4.20 -57.18
N GLU A 197 51.05 5.31 -56.48
CA GLU A 197 49.82 6.06 -56.25
C GLU A 197 49.32 6.76 -57.53
N PRO A 198 48.08 6.50 -58.00
CA PRO A 198 47.46 7.33 -59.02
C PRO A 198 46.87 8.61 -58.42
N THR A 199 47.08 9.71 -59.15
CA THR A 199 46.57 11.08 -58.95
C THR A 199 45.08 11.12 -58.54
N PRO A 200 44.67 11.94 -57.56
CA PRO A 200 43.30 11.97 -57.05
C PRO A 200 42.32 12.66 -58.03
N GLU A 201 41.20 11.99 -58.31
CA GLU A 201 39.95 12.64 -58.77
C GLU A 201 39.08 13.02 -57.55
N PRO A 202 38.32 14.12 -57.59
CA PRO A 202 37.56 14.60 -56.44
C PRO A 202 36.29 13.76 -56.24
N VAL A 203 36.23 12.98 -55.17
CA VAL A 203 35.02 12.23 -54.77
C VAL A 203 34.39 12.89 -53.55
N ALA A 204 33.08 13.14 -53.66
CA ALA A 204 32.26 13.86 -52.71
C ALA A 204 32.27 13.25 -51.30
N SER A 205 32.26 14.13 -50.29
CA SER A 205 32.05 13.79 -48.88
C SER A 205 30.67 13.14 -48.67
N VAL A 206 30.64 11.83 -48.45
CA VAL A 206 29.50 11.13 -47.85
C VAL A 206 29.81 10.91 -46.37
N PRO A 207 28.96 11.33 -45.43
CA PRO A 207 29.21 11.13 -44.01
C PRO A 207 29.13 9.64 -43.63
N GLN A 208 30.15 9.20 -42.88
CA GLN A 208 30.23 7.88 -42.26
C GLN A 208 29.11 7.72 -41.21
N PRO A 209 28.39 6.59 -41.15
CA PRO A 209 27.31 6.39 -40.18
C PRO A 209 27.89 6.25 -38.77
N THR A 210 27.49 7.16 -37.88
CA THR A 210 27.75 7.09 -36.44
C THR A 210 27.01 5.88 -35.87
N ALA A 211 27.73 5.03 -35.13
CA ALA A 211 27.12 3.95 -34.36
C ALA A 211 26.05 4.52 -33.40
N PRO A 212 24.86 3.92 -33.30
CA PRO A 212 23.85 4.36 -32.33
C PRO A 212 24.39 4.21 -30.91
N GLY A 213 24.54 5.34 -30.20
CA GLY A 213 24.80 5.33 -28.77
C GLY A 213 23.67 4.63 -28.02
N LEU A 214 24.03 3.88 -26.98
CA LEU A 214 23.07 3.33 -26.03
C LEU A 214 22.18 4.47 -25.50
N PRO A 215 20.84 4.31 -25.43
CA PRO A 215 19.98 5.34 -24.89
C PRO A 215 20.36 5.63 -23.43
N GLY A 216 20.72 6.89 -23.15
CA GLY A 216 20.98 7.37 -21.80
C GLY A 216 19.70 7.34 -20.97
N VAL A 217 19.74 6.68 -19.82
CA VAL A 217 18.64 6.70 -18.85
C VAL A 217 18.75 7.96 -17.99
N GLY A 218 18.11 9.04 -18.45
CA GLY A 218 18.00 10.28 -17.70
C GLY A 218 18.13 11.51 -18.60
N ASP A 219 17.07 12.30 -18.69
CA ASP A 219 17.20 13.67 -19.18
C ASP A 219 17.80 14.51 -18.04
N ASP A 220 19.04 14.97 -18.22
CA ASP A 220 19.78 15.81 -17.27
C ASP A 220 19.05 17.14 -16.97
N SER A 221 18.00 17.48 -17.74
CA SER A 221 17.17 18.66 -17.53
C SER A 221 16.16 18.50 -16.39
N VAL A 222 15.81 17.27 -16.00
CA VAL A 222 14.81 16.98 -14.94
C VAL A 222 15.23 17.54 -13.57
N PRO A 223 16.46 17.31 -13.06
CA PRO A 223 16.87 17.91 -11.79
C PRO A 223 16.92 19.44 -11.83
N ILE A 224 17.26 20.03 -12.98
CA ILE A 224 17.31 21.49 -13.15
C ILE A 224 15.90 22.09 -13.15
N ALA A 225 14.95 21.46 -13.84
CA ALA A 225 13.54 21.87 -13.84
C ALA A 225 12.91 21.75 -12.45
N ALA A 226 13.23 20.68 -11.70
CA ALA A 226 12.77 20.49 -10.34
C ALA A 226 13.32 21.56 -9.37
N GLN A 227 14.59 21.94 -9.51
CA GLN A 227 15.20 23.01 -8.70
C GLN A 227 14.60 24.39 -8.98
N LEU A 228 14.29 24.70 -10.25
CA LEU A 228 13.62 25.95 -10.61
C LEU A 228 12.18 26.00 -10.08
N ALA A 229 11.45 24.88 -10.12
CA ALA A 229 10.11 24.77 -9.56
C ALA A 229 10.09 24.97 -8.04
N LEU A 230 11.08 24.41 -7.33
CA LEU A 230 11.24 24.58 -5.88
C LEU A 230 11.52 26.06 -5.52
N LEU A 231 12.40 26.72 -6.27
CA LEU A 231 12.71 28.14 -6.08
C LEU A 231 11.47 29.02 -6.31
N ALA A 232 10.68 28.74 -7.34
CA ALA A 232 9.43 29.46 -7.62
C ALA A 232 8.40 29.28 -6.49
N ALA A 233 8.28 28.06 -5.94
CA ALA A 233 7.37 27.76 -4.83
C ALA A 233 7.75 28.51 -3.55
N VAL A 234 9.04 28.61 -3.23
CA VAL A 234 9.54 29.37 -2.05
C VAL A 234 9.26 30.87 -2.21
N VAL A 235 9.42 31.43 -3.42
CA VAL A 235 9.10 32.83 -3.69
C VAL A 235 7.60 33.11 -3.55
N LEU A 236 6.74 32.20 -4.04
CA LEU A 236 5.29 32.32 -3.88
C LEU A 236 4.84 32.22 -2.41
N LEU A 237 5.46 31.35 -1.61
CA LEU A 237 5.20 31.25 -0.17
C LEU A 237 5.63 32.50 0.59
N GLY A 238 6.80 33.07 0.26
CA GLY A 238 7.30 34.30 0.86
C GLY A 238 6.43 35.51 0.55
N THR A 239 6.02 35.67 -0.70
CA THR A 239 5.13 36.77 -1.12
C THR A 239 3.72 36.64 -0.53
N GLY A 240 3.15 35.43 -0.51
CA GLY A 240 1.83 35.16 0.11
C GLY A 240 1.81 35.47 1.62
N GLY A 241 2.89 35.13 2.33
CA GLY A 241 3.03 35.45 3.76
C GLY A 241 3.05 36.97 4.04
N ILE A 242 3.71 37.76 3.20
CA ILE A 242 3.78 39.22 3.34
C ILE A 242 2.41 39.87 3.14
N PHE A 243 1.61 39.41 2.17
CA PHE A 243 0.24 39.90 1.96
C PHE A 243 -0.69 39.55 3.13
N MET A 244 -0.57 38.34 3.70
CA MET A 244 -1.38 37.92 4.85
C MET A 244 -1.09 38.76 6.12
N VAL A 245 0.18 39.12 6.35
CA VAL A 245 0.57 39.96 7.51
C VAL A 245 0.11 41.41 7.35
N ARG A 246 0.13 41.97 6.13
CA ARG A 246 -0.41 43.31 5.85
C ARG A 246 -1.95 43.36 6.00
N GLY A 247 -2.65 42.33 5.55
CA GLY A 247 -4.12 42.23 5.72
C GLY A 247 -4.56 42.19 7.19
N ARG A 248 -3.74 41.57 8.07
CA ARG A 248 -3.99 41.56 9.52
C ARG A 248 -3.69 42.89 10.22
N ARG A 249 -2.71 43.68 9.75
CA ARG A 249 -2.40 45.00 10.32
C ARG A 249 -3.41 46.08 9.94
N SER A 250 -4.04 45.97 8.77
CA SER A 250 -5.08 46.93 8.33
C SER A 250 -6.36 46.87 9.19
N LYS A 251 -6.72 45.69 9.72
CA LYS A 251 -7.90 45.52 10.60
C LYS A 251 -7.71 45.99 12.06
N LYS A 252 -6.53 46.52 12.42
CA LYS A 252 -6.22 46.96 13.80
C LYS A 252 -6.10 48.49 13.96
N SER A 253 -6.46 49.27 12.94
CA SER A 253 -6.52 50.73 13.05
C SER A 253 -7.97 51.22 12.94
N ILE A 254 -8.66 51.25 14.09
CA ILE A 254 -9.72 52.20 14.43
C ILE A 254 -9.23 52.91 15.69
#